data_AF-W6WC93-F1
#
_entry.id   AF-W6WC93-F1
#
_cell.length_a   1.000
_cell.length_b   1.000
_cell.length_c   1.000
_cell.angle_alpha   90.00
_cell.angle_beta   90.00
_cell.angle_gamma   90.00
#
_symmetry.space_group_name_H-M   'P 1'
#
loop_
_entity.id
_entity.type
_entity.pdbx_description
1 polymer ?
#
loop_
_entity_poly.entity_id
_entity_poly.type
_entity_poly.pdbx_seq_one_letter_code
_entity_poly.pdbx_strand_id
1 'polypeptide(L)'
;MPLKEGGTLTSYSNLGAPKGTLAKKRLYVDGRHLVTVKTVSIVPTTFSFSAASRIKSEADRSLVSNALDRALCVALSDKYEMVSAGQPADLTIRSVVTDIVPTNKAMAGVATAVTVGTGFVLPVSVPRLPLGLGGLAVEAEAVGGGGIQSAAMV
;
A
#
# COMPACT_ATOMS: atom_id res chain seq x y z
N MET A 1 -1.90 1.46 -11.92
CA MET A 1 -2.92 0.44 -11.59
C MET A 1 -4.29 1.10 -11.59
N PRO A 2 -5.33 0.50 -12.22
CA PRO A 2 -6.69 1.00 -12.09
C PRO A 2 -7.20 0.81 -10.66
N LEU A 3 -8.08 1.71 -10.20
CA LEU A 3 -8.80 1.51 -8.95
C LEU A 3 -9.80 0.37 -9.13
N LYS A 4 -9.68 -0.66 -8.30
CA LYS A 4 -10.60 -1.79 -8.26
C LYS A 4 -10.86 -2.16 -6.80
N GLU A 5 -12.12 -2.37 -6.49
CA GLU A 5 -12.55 -2.88 -5.18
C GLU A 5 -12.28 -4.39 -5.12
N GLY A 6 -11.49 -4.81 -4.13
CA GLY A 6 -11.08 -6.19 -3.87
C GLY A 6 -12.01 -6.94 -2.92
N GLY A 7 -13.00 -6.26 -2.35
CA GLY A 7 -13.98 -6.85 -1.44
C GLY A 7 -13.46 -7.07 -0.02
N THR A 8 -12.40 -6.37 0.39
CA THR A 8 -11.75 -6.58 1.70
C THR A 8 -12.12 -5.56 2.77
N LEU A 9 -12.62 -4.38 2.38
CA LEU A 9 -13.12 -3.38 3.30
C LEU A 9 -14.48 -3.76 3.89
N THR A 10 -14.73 -3.34 5.14
CA THR A 10 -16.03 -3.44 5.82
C THR A 10 -17.12 -2.68 5.06
N SER A 11 -16.81 -1.52 4.49
CA SER A 11 -17.68 -0.79 3.57
C SER A 11 -16.89 0.04 2.56
N TYR A 12 -17.48 0.20 1.36
CA TYR A 12 -17.02 1.08 0.29
C TYR A 12 -17.90 2.33 0.15
N SER A 13 -19.07 2.36 0.80
CA SER A 13 -20.10 3.38 0.58
C SER A 13 -19.63 4.77 0.98
N ASN A 14 -18.74 4.85 1.97
CA ASN A 14 -18.28 6.11 2.55
C ASN A 14 -17.02 6.65 1.85
N LEU A 15 -16.46 5.89 0.90
CA LEU A 15 -15.29 6.31 0.13
C LEU A 15 -15.65 7.48 -0.78
N GLY A 16 -14.91 8.57 -0.63
CA GLY A 16 -15.06 9.74 -1.47
C GLY A 16 -14.72 9.48 -2.95
N ALA A 17 -14.86 10.53 -3.75
CA ALA A 17 -14.55 10.48 -5.18
C ALA A 17 -13.07 10.10 -5.43
N PRO A 18 -12.76 9.36 -6.52
CA PRO A 18 -11.40 9.08 -6.93
C PRO A 18 -10.55 10.34 -7.09
N LYS A 19 -9.35 10.35 -6.50
CA LYS A 19 -8.37 11.44 -6.61
C LYS A 19 -7.03 10.91 -7.13
N GLY A 20 -6.23 11.81 -7.71
CA GLY A 20 -4.87 11.53 -8.21
C GLY A 20 -4.79 11.31 -9.73
N THR A 21 -3.65 11.67 -10.33
CA THR A 21 -3.39 11.50 -11.78
C THR A 21 -2.57 10.23 -12.05
N LEU A 22 -1.53 9.98 -11.25
CA LEU A 22 -0.63 8.81 -11.37
C LEU A 22 -1.03 7.64 -10.45
N ALA A 23 -1.27 7.92 -9.17
CA ALA A 23 -1.81 6.98 -8.21
C ALA A 23 -3.26 7.36 -7.92
N LYS A 24 -4.20 6.56 -8.42
CA LYS A 24 -5.62 6.73 -8.18
C LYS A 24 -5.93 6.20 -6.79
N LYS A 25 -6.61 7.00 -5.96
CA LYS A 25 -7.07 6.58 -4.62
C LYS A 25 -8.46 7.11 -4.29
N ARG A 26 -9.22 6.38 -3.48
CA ARG A 26 -10.42 6.89 -2.78
C ARG A 26 -10.19 6.78 -1.29
N LEU A 27 -10.69 7.76 -0.53
CA LEU A 27 -10.45 7.86 0.90
C LEU A 27 -11.76 8.13 1.63
N TYR A 28 -11.88 7.55 2.81
CA TYR A 28 -12.86 7.84 3.82
C TYR A 28 -12.15 8.07 5.15
N VAL A 29 -12.57 9.10 5.90
CA VAL A 29 -12.01 9.45 7.21
C VAL A 29 -13.12 10.03 8.08
N ASP A 30 -13.42 9.38 9.20
CA ASP A 30 -14.20 9.94 10.29
C ASP A 30 -13.29 10.74 11.22
N GLY A 31 -13.09 12.02 10.91
CA GLY A 31 -12.24 12.89 11.70
C GLY A 31 -12.67 13.04 13.16
N ARG A 32 -13.96 12.86 13.50
CA ARG A 32 -14.48 13.03 14.86
C ARG A 32 -14.15 11.82 15.73
N HIS A 33 -14.26 10.61 15.18
CA HIS A 33 -13.83 9.42 15.88
C HIS A 33 -12.30 9.37 16.02
N LEU A 34 -11.56 9.75 14.97
CA LEU A 34 -10.09 9.70 14.97
C LEU A 34 -9.38 10.68 15.92
N VAL A 35 -10.07 11.68 16.47
CA VAL A 35 -9.50 12.57 17.50
C VAL A 35 -9.55 11.99 18.90
N THR A 36 -10.40 11.00 19.17
CA THR A 36 -10.52 10.35 20.49
C THR A 36 -9.66 9.09 20.61
N VAL A 37 -9.14 8.60 19.50
CA VAL A 37 -8.30 7.40 19.40
C VAL A 37 -6.90 7.69 19.92
N LYS A 38 -6.38 6.81 20.78
CA LYS A 38 -5.01 6.88 21.31
C LYS A 38 -4.15 5.73 20.82
N THR A 39 -4.69 4.52 20.86
CA THR A 39 -3.95 3.29 20.57
C THR A 39 -4.34 2.68 19.24
N VAL A 40 -3.34 2.23 18.47
CA VAL A 40 -3.54 1.60 17.17
C VAL A 40 -2.75 0.30 17.10
N SER A 41 -3.40 -0.79 16.69
CA SER A 41 -2.73 -2.04 16.32
C SER A 41 -2.78 -2.23 14.80
N ILE A 42 -1.75 -2.84 14.24
CA ILE A 42 -1.70 -3.23 12.83
C ILE A 42 -1.81 -4.75 12.75
N VAL A 43 -2.80 -5.25 12.02
CA VAL A 43 -2.85 -6.67 11.63
C VAL A 43 -1.91 -6.86 10.45
N PRO A 44 -1.07 -7.91 10.43
CA PRO A 44 -0.14 -8.15 9.32
C PRO A 44 -0.83 -8.09 7.96
N THR A 45 -0.23 -7.33 7.03
CA THR A 45 -0.79 -7.15 5.69
C THR A 45 -0.92 -8.50 4.99
N THR A 46 -2.08 -8.75 4.39
CA THR A 46 -2.36 -9.97 3.63
C THR A 46 -2.48 -9.69 2.14
N PHE A 47 -2.64 -10.76 1.35
CA PHE A 47 -2.83 -10.68 -0.09
C PHE A 47 -4.17 -11.30 -0.45
N SER A 48 -4.90 -10.65 -1.35
CA SER A 48 -5.98 -11.30 -2.08
C SER A 48 -5.43 -12.48 -2.90
N PHE A 49 -6.31 -13.43 -3.24
CA PHE A 49 -5.93 -14.56 -4.08
C PHE A 49 -5.32 -14.11 -5.42
N SER A 50 -5.92 -13.10 -6.05
CA SER A 50 -5.41 -12.51 -7.30
C SER A 50 -4.00 -11.95 -7.14
N ALA A 51 -3.74 -11.15 -6.11
CA ALA A 51 -2.41 -10.58 -5.89
C ALA A 51 -1.37 -11.67 -5.53
N ALA A 52 -1.73 -12.60 -4.65
CA ALA A 52 -0.85 -13.68 -4.23
C ALA A 52 -0.41 -14.54 -5.43
N SER A 53 -1.33 -14.83 -6.37
CA SER A 53 -1.02 -15.62 -7.57
C SER A 53 0.04 -15.00 -8.49
N ARG A 54 0.26 -13.67 -8.42
CA ARG A 54 1.21 -12.94 -9.26
C ARG A 54 2.63 -12.90 -8.70
N ILE A 55 2.80 -13.18 -7.40
CA ILE A 55 4.12 -13.28 -6.75
C ILE A 55 4.34 -14.75 -6.40
N LYS A 56 5.27 -15.43 -7.07
CA LYS A 56 5.52 -16.86 -6.85
C LYS A 56 6.32 -17.16 -5.58
N SER A 57 7.19 -16.24 -5.19
CA SER A 57 8.07 -16.38 -4.04
C SER A 57 7.37 -15.92 -2.75
N GLU A 58 7.33 -16.79 -1.74
CA GLU A 58 6.86 -16.41 -0.41
C GLU A 58 7.73 -15.31 0.20
N ALA A 59 9.05 -15.35 0.00
CA ALA A 59 9.96 -14.31 0.45
C ALA A 59 9.63 -12.95 -0.17
N ASP A 60 9.29 -12.91 -1.47
CA ASP A 60 8.90 -11.66 -2.14
C ASP A 60 7.56 -11.13 -1.60
N ARG A 61 6.62 -12.02 -1.25
CA ARG A 61 5.35 -11.63 -0.59
C ARG A 61 5.62 -11.03 0.79
N SER A 62 6.46 -11.69 1.59
CA SER A 62 6.85 -11.23 2.92
C SER A 62 7.58 -9.88 2.88
N LEU A 63 8.39 -9.64 1.86
CA LEU A 63 9.03 -8.33 1.66
C LEU A 63 7.98 -7.22 1.45
N VAL A 64 6.98 -7.47 0.61
CA VAL A 64 5.94 -6.48 0.32
C VAL A 64 5.03 -6.25 1.53
N SER A 65 4.58 -7.30 2.22
CA SER A 65 3.76 -7.15 3.43
C SER A 65 4.51 -6.41 4.53
N ASN A 66 5.77 -6.80 4.80
CA ASN A 66 6.57 -6.14 5.83
C ASN A 66 6.87 -4.67 5.49
N ALA A 67 7.08 -4.36 4.21
CA ALA A 67 7.28 -2.97 3.76
C ALA A 67 6.02 -2.13 3.98
N LEU A 68 4.82 -2.67 3.69
CA LEU A 68 3.55 -2.00 3.93
C LEU A 68 3.27 -1.83 5.43
N ASP A 69 3.43 -2.89 6.21
CA ASP A 69 3.22 -2.86 7.67
C ASP A 69 4.16 -1.84 8.33
N ARG A 70 5.42 -1.78 7.89
CA ARG A 70 6.39 -0.79 8.38
C ARG A 70 6.00 0.64 7.98
N ALA A 71 5.57 0.86 6.74
CA ALA A 71 5.15 2.18 6.28
C ALA A 71 3.91 2.67 7.05
N LEU A 72 2.95 1.78 7.31
CA LEU A 72 1.79 2.07 8.16
C LEU A 72 2.22 2.39 9.59
N CYS A 73 3.07 1.56 10.18
CA CYS A 73 3.56 1.76 11.55
C CYS A 73 4.25 3.12 11.70
N VAL A 74 5.16 3.47 10.79
CA VAL A 74 5.85 4.77 10.78
C VAL A 74 4.83 5.91 10.67
N ALA A 75 3.96 5.88 9.66
CA ALA A 75 3.01 6.98 9.41
C ALA A 75 1.97 7.16 10.53
N LEU A 76 1.57 6.07 11.20
CA LEU A 76 0.60 6.11 12.29
C LEU A 76 1.25 6.48 13.63
N SER A 77 2.51 6.08 13.85
CA SER A 77 3.26 6.38 15.07
C SER A 77 3.51 7.88 15.27
N ASP A 78 3.39 8.69 14.21
CA ASP A 78 3.45 10.15 14.30
C ASP A 78 2.35 10.74 15.19
N LYS A 79 1.22 10.04 15.35
CA LYS A 79 0.04 10.53 16.09
C LYS A 79 -0.48 9.56 17.14
N TYR A 80 -0.29 8.26 16.95
CA TYR A 80 -0.92 7.22 17.77
C TYR A 80 0.12 6.38 18.51
N GLU A 81 -0.26 5.87 19.67
CA GLU A 81 0.51 4.86 20.37
C GLU A 81 0.33 3.51 19.68
N MET A 82 1.42 2.97 19.13
CA MET A 82 1.40 1.69 18.44
C MET A 82 1.45 0.55 19.46
N VAL A 83 0.44 -0.31 19.46
CA VAL A 83 0.38 -1.51 20.31
C VAL A 83 0.61 -2.78 19.47
N SER A 84 1.08 -3.83 20.14
CA SER A 84 1.40 -5.10 19.47
C SER A 84 0.16 -5.73 18.82
N ALA A 85 0.38 -6.42 17.69
CA ALA A 85 -0.70 -7.15 17.02
C ALA A 85 -1.38 -8.14 17.97
N GLY A 86 -2.71 -8.15 17.97
CA GLY A 86 -3.52 -9.00 18.86
C GLY A 86 -3.76 -8.43 20.25
N GLN A 87 -3.10 -7.33 20.62
CA GLN A 87 -3.47 -6.59 21.84
C GLN A 87 -4.69 -5.70 21.60
N PRO A 88 -5.50 -5.44 22.64
CA PRO A 88 -6.59 -4.48 22.55
C PRO A 88 -6.08 -3.09 22.15
N ALA A 89 -6.73 -2.47 21.17
CA ALA A 89 -6.44 -1.13 20.68
C ALA A 89 -7.75 -0.41 20.36
N ASP A 90 -7.75 0.93 20.42
CA ASP A 90 -8.89 1.74 20.03
C ASP A 90 -9.24 1.55 18.55
N LEU A 91 -8.20 1.40 17.70
CA LEU A 91 -8.33 1.02 16.30
C LEU A 91 -7.43 -0.16 15.93
N THR A 92 -7.93 -0.98 15.03
CA THR A 92 -7.19 -2.03 14.33
C THR A 92 -7.09 -1.68 12.86
N ILE A 93 -5.87 -1.59 12.34
CA ILE A 93 -5.62 -1.41 10.92
C ILE A 93 -5.58 -2.75 10.23
N ARG A 94 -6.32 -2.87 9.13
CA ARG A 94 -6.31 -4.03 8.24
C ARG A 94 -5.94 -3.57 6.85
N SER A 95 -4.97 -4.23 6.25
CA SER A 95 -4.49 -3.94 4.90
C SER A 95 -4.42 -5.22 4.08
N VAL A 96 -4.86 -5.13 2.83
CA VAL A 96 -4.83 -6.22 1.87
C VAL A 96 -4.30 -5.73 0.54
N VAL A 97 -3.28 -6.40 0.01
CA VAL A 97 -2.83 -6.21 -1.36
C VAL A 97 -3.83 -6.88 -2.31
N THR A 98 -4.54 -6.08 -3.10
CA THR A 98 -5.61 -6.55 -3.99
C THR A 98 -5.12 -6.84 -5.40
N ASP A 99 -4.08 -6.15 -5.85
CA ASP A 99 -3.39 -6.46 -7.09
C ASP A 99 -1.93 -6.03 -7.04
N ILE A 100 -1.09 -6.73 -7.80
CA ILE A 100 0.33 -6.39 -7.92
C ILE A 100 0.84 -6.73 -9.33
N VAL A 101 1.54 -5.80 -9.95
CA VAL A 101 2.30 -6.05 -11.18
C VAL A 101 3.75 -6.07 -10.76
N PRO A 102 4.41 -7.24 -10.71
CA PRO A 102 5.82 -7.32 -10.37
C PRO A 102 6.66 -6.49 -11.33
N THR A 103 7.66 -5.79 -10.80
CA THR A 103 8.68 -5.12 -11.61
C THR A 103 9.36 -6.16 -12.51
N ASN A 104 9.43 -5.91 -13.81
CA ASN A 104 10.16 -6.79 -14.72
C ASN A 104 11.68 -6.61 -14.50
N LYS A 105 12.32 -7.57 -13.82
CA LYS A 105 13.74 -7.52 -13.47
C LYS A 105 14.66 -7.40 -14.70
N ALA A 106 14.30 -8.01 -15.84
CA ALA A 106 15.09 -7.93 -17.07
C ALA A 106 15.01 -6.54 -17.71
N MET A 107 13.81 -5.95 -17.79
CA MET A 107 13.62 -4.61 -18.35
C MET A 107 14.19 -3.50 -17.45
N ALA A 108 14.11 -3.66 -16.13
CA ALA A 108 14.78 -2.76 -15.18
C ALA A 108 16.32 -2.82 -15.32
N GLY A 109 16.87 -4.01 -15.58
CA GLY A 109 18.29 -4.20 -15.86
C GLY A 109 18.75 -3.57 -17.19
N VAL A 110 17.96 -3.74 -18.27
CA VAL A 110 18.26 -3.14 -19.58
C VAL A 110 18.18 -1.61 -19.53
N ALA A 111 17.18 -1.03 -18.86
CA ALA A 111 17.08 0.42 -18.69
C ALA A 111 18.31 1.01 -17.96
N THR A 112 18.86 0.25 -17.00
CA THR A 112 20.09 0.62 -16.29
C THR A 112 21.31 0.55 -17.21
N ALA A 113 21.46 -0.53 -18.00
CA ALA A 113 22.62 -0.73 -18.88
C ALA A 113 22.68 0.28 -20.04
N VAL A 114 21.55 0.60 -20.67
CA VAL A 114 21.49 1.59 -21.78
C VAL A 114 21.85 2.99 -21.30
N THR A 115 21.52 3.33 -20.05
CA THR A 115 21.83 4.64 -19.45
C THR A 115 23.33 4.77 -19.12
N VAL A 116 23.97 3.71 -18.64
CA VAL A 116 25.41 3.73 -18.35
C VAL A 116 26.26 3.71 -19.63
N GLY A 117 25.84 2.99 -20.67
CA GLY A 117 26.57 2.93 -21.95
C GLY A 117 26.52 4.22 -22.78
N THR A 118 25.51 5.07 -22.59
CA THR A 118 25.36 6.36 -23.32
C THR A 118 25.84 7.57 -22.53
N GLY A 119 25.96 7.47 -21.20
CA GLY A 119 26.44 8.55 -20.34
C GLY A 119 27.92 8.91 -20.49
N PHE A 120 28.71 8.09 -21.21
CA PHE A 120 30.13 8.37 -21.47
C PHE A 120 30.37 9.24 -22.71
N VAL A 121 29.37 9.45 -23.57
CA VAL A 121 29.55 10.11 -24.89
C VAL A 121 28.76 11.42 -25.01
N LEU A 122 27.74 11.66 -24.17
CA LEU A 122 26.90 12.86 -24.22
C LEU A 122 26.80 13.52 -22.82
N PRO A 123 27.01 14.85 -22.67
CA PRO A 123 27.07 15.53 -21.38
C PRO A 123 25.68 15.77 -20.74
N VAL A 124 24.66 15.07 -21.22
CA VAL A 124 23.28 15.17 -20.73
C VAL A 124 22.91 13.86 -20.04
N SER A 125 22.55 13.96 -18.77
CA SER A 125 21.98 12.86 -17.99
C SER A 125 20.70 12.39 -18.67
N VAL A 126 20.78 11.30 -19.44
CA VAL A 126 19.60 10.71 -20.08
C VAL A 126 18.62 10.34 -18.96
N PRO A 127 17.40 10.92 -18.94
CA PRO A 127 16.44 10.60 -17.90
C PRO A 127 16.15 9.11 -17.94
N ARG A 128 16.46 8.42 -16.84
CA ARG A 128 16.14 7.00 -16.64
C ARG A 128 14.66 6.79 -16.93
N LEU A 129 14.37 6.23 -18.11
CA LEU A 129 13.00 5.91 -18.52
C LEU A 129 12.52 4.80 -17.60
N PRO A 130 11.44 5.04 -16.84
CA PRO A 130 11.00 4.10 -15.83
C PRO A 130 10.16 3.00 -16.50
N LEU A 131 10.83 2.15 -17.28
CA LEU A 131 10.24 0.98 -17.94
C LEU A 131 10.21 -0.18 -16.95
N GLY A 132 9.05 -0.84 -16.82
CA GLY A 132 8.87 -1.95 -15.89
C GLY A 132 8.59 -1.54 -14.45
N LEU A 133 8.17 -0.28 -14.21
CA LEU A 133 7.60 0.14 -12.92
C LEU A 133 6.47 -0.82 -12.54
N GLY A 134 6.70 -1.65 -11.52
CA GLY A 134 5.64 -2.48 -10.98
C GLY A 134 4.41 -1.64 -10.57
N GLY A 135 3.32 -2.32 -10.30
CA GLY A 135 2.09 -1.71 -9.82
C GLY A 135 1.68 -2.35 -8.51
N LEU A 136 1.09 -1.56 -7.61
CA LEU A 136 0.54 -2.06 -6.36
C LEU A 136 -0.84 -1.45 -6.16
N ALA A 137 -1.82 -2.28 -5.82
CA ALA A 137 -3.14 -1.87 -5.37
C ALA A 137 -3.35 -2.43 -3.96
N VAL A 138 -3.75 -1.56 -3.03
CA VAL A 138 -3.90 -1.89 -1.62
C VAL A 138 -5.23 -1.33 -1.14
N GLU A 139 -5.98 -2.16 -0.45
CA GLU A 139 -7.11 -1.74 0.34
C GLU A 139 -6.68 -1.70 1.81
N ALA A 140 -7.04 -0.64 2.51
CA ALA A 140 -6.80 -0.57 3.94
C ALA A 140 -7.95 0.10 4.67
N GLU A 141 -8.25 -0.37 5.87
CA GLU A 141 -9.22 0.26 6.76
C GLU A 141 -8.71 0.31 8.20
N ALA A 142 -9.20 1.33 8.91
CA ALA A 142 -9.08 1.44 10.35
C ALA A 142 -10.45 1.13 10.97
N VAL A 143 -10.51 0.07 11.77
CA VAL A 143 -11.75 -0.43 12.37
C VAL A 143 -11.66 -0.28 13.88
N GLY A 144 -12.64 0.38 14.50
CA GLY A 144 -12.72 0.56 15.94
C GLY A 144 -13.49 -0.55 16.66
N GLY A 145 -13.63 -0.38 17.98
CA GLY A 145 -14.49 -1.24 18.80
C GLY A 145 -15.90 -1.35 18.21
N GLY A 146 -16.41 -2.58 18.11
CA GLY A 146 -17.72 -2.87 17.51
C GLY A 146 -17.73 -3.03 15.99
N GLY A 147 -16.57 -3.02 15.33
CA GLY A 147 -16.47 -3.26 13.87
C GLY A 147 -16.77 -2.02 13.02
N ILE A 148 -16.80 -0.83 13.64
CA ILE A 148 -17.12 0.41 12.95
C ILE A 148 -15.89 0.90 12.18
N GLN A 149 -16.02 1.01 10.85
CA GLN A 149 -14.99 1.56 9.98
C GLN A 149 -14.86 3.07 10.22
N SER A 150 -13.68 3.52 10.66
CA SER A 150 -13.36 4.92 10.98
C SER A 150 -12.51 5.59 9.91
N ALA A 151 -11.79 4.80 9.12
CA ALA A 151 -11.11 5.27 7.93
C ALA A 151 -11.00 4.12 6.94
N ALA A 152 -10.96 4.44 5.66
CA ALA A 152 -10.71 3.47 4.61
C ALA A 152 -10.03 4.09 3.39
N MET A 153 -9.30 3.27 2.67
CA MET A 153 -8.68 3.63 1.41
C MET A 153 -8.66 2.47 0.43
N VAL A 154 -8.74 2.83 -0.85
CA VAL A 154 -8.51 1.97 -2.02
C VAL A 154 -7.71 2.73 -3.07
#